data_AF-A0A934FSC8-F1
#
_entry.id   AF-A0A934FSC8-F1
#
_cell.length_a   1.000
_cell.length_b   1.000
_cell.length_c   1.000
_cell.angle_alpha   90.00
_cell.angle_beta   90.00
_cell.angle_gamma   90.00
#
_symmetry.space_group_name_H-M   'P 1'
#
loop_
_entity.id
_entity.type
_entity.pdbx_description
1 polymer ?
#
loop_
_entity_poly.entity_id
_entity_poly.type
_entity_poly.pdbx_seq_one_letter_code
_entity_poly.pdbx_strand_id
1 'polypeptide(L)'
;MLLDAGWFFGPFFGVLAFVATWIAGGRLLRRRLEPAMQQVQRQIEAGMVQPAIATLRSILPLGRWVPLLAGHLHAQIGFLLFHSQQREEAVASLEKAGRRSGDAQLLLASIRFRDGKKDEAFKRFADALPFNRKHVLLHNVYAWLLNREDRRADAMAVLNRLILKQPNEASSDNLLRLQNDQKMNMKPFGVPWYALGFEHPPASMGELRTARKGFRQPPKRRG
;
A
#
# COMPACT_ATOMS: atom_id res chain seq x y z
N MET A 1 -19.45 40.54 -48.65
CA MET A 1 -18.63 40.25 -47.46
C MET A 1 -19.54 39.98 -46.27
N LEU A 2 -20.15 38.79 -46.19
CA LEU A 2 -20.90 38.34 -45.02
C LEU A 2 -20.75 36.81 -44.90
N LEU A 3 -19.53 36.32 -45.07
CA LEU A 3 -19.14 35.02 -44.54
C LEU A 3 -18.55 35.30 -43.15
N ASP A 4 -18.77 34.37 -42.21
CA ASP A 4 -17.93 34.14 -41.02
C ASP A 4 -18.39 34.62 -39.63
N ALA A 5 -19.69 34.87 -39.38
CA ALA A 5 -20.18 34.98 -37.99
C ALA A 5 -20.46 33.60 -37.35
N GLY A 6 -20.97 32.62 -38.10
CA GLY A 6 -21.37 31.30 -37.58
C GLY A 6 -20.21 30.39 -37.18
N TRP A 7 -19.02 30.60 -37.77
CA TRP A 7 -17.83 29.77 -37.51
C TRP A 7 -17.18 30.04 -36.16
N PHE A 8 -17.44 31.21 -35.54
CA PHE A 8 -16.96 31.54 -34.20
C PHE A 8 -17.88 31.04 -33.07
N PHE A 9 -19.20 31.00 -33.30
CA PHE A 9 -20.15 30.56 -32.28
C PHE A 9 -20.20 29.03 -32.11
N GLY A 10 -20.00 28.26 -33.18
CA GLY A 10 -19.96 26.79 -33.11
C GLY A 10 -18.91 26.25 -32.14
N PRO A 11 -17.63 26.66 -32.24
CA PRO A 11 -16.59 26.31 -31.28
C PRO A 11 -16.91 26.79 -29.86
N PHE A 12 -17.51 27.97 -29.70
CA PHE A 12 -17.88 28.51 -28.39
C PHE A 12 -18.93 27.64 -27.67
N PHE A 13 -20.03 27.28 -28.33
CA PHE A 13 -21.04 26.39 -27.76
C PHE A 13 -20.50 24.97 -27.54
N GLY A 14 -19.61 24.49 -28.42
CA GLY A 14 -18.91 23.21 -28.25
C GLY A 14 -18.05 23.18 -26.98
N VAL A 15 -17.26 24.23 -26.73
CA VAL A 15 -16.45 24.37 -25.51
C VAL A 15 -17.35 24.47 -24.28
N LEU A 16 -18.43 25.26 -24.32
CA LEU A 16 -19.38 25.36 -23.20
C LEU A 16 -20.02 24.00 -22.87
N ALA A 17 -20.50 23.25 -23.87
CA ALA A 17 -21.07 21.93 -23.67
C ALA A 17 -20.04 20.92 -23.12
N PHE A 18 -18.80 20.99 -23.61
CA PHE A 18 -17.69 20.17 -23.09
C PHE A 18 -17.38 20.48 -21.62
N VAL A 19 -17.25 21.76 -21.26
CA VAL A 19 -17.00 22.20 -19.88
C VAL A 19 -18.16 21.80 -18.97
N ALA A 20 -19.40 21.98 -19.40
CA ALA A 20 -20.58 21.56 -18.64
C ALA A 20 -20.59 20.04 -18.38
N THR A 21 -20.27 19.23 -19.40
CA THR A 21 -20.18 17.78 -19.31
C THR A 21 -19.03 17.34 -18.38
N TRP A 22 -17.87 17.98 -18.49
CA TRP A 22 -16.72 17.76 -17.61
C TRP A 22 -17.05 18.05 -16.15
N ILE A 23 -17.68 19.20 -15.88
CA ILE A 23 -18.10 19.61 -14.53
C ILE A 23 -19.14 18.62 -13.99
N ALA A 24 -20.12 18.21 -14.80
CA ALA A 24 -21.13 17.24 -14.40
C ALA A 24 -20.51 15.88 -14.05
N GLY A 25 -19.57 15.39 -14.88
CA GLY A 25 -18.83 14.15 -14.63
C GLY A 25 -18.01 14.22 -13.34
N GLY A 26 -17.27 15.32 -13.12
CA GLY A 26 -16.52 15.54 -11.88
C GLY A 26 -17.39 15.60 -10.63
N ARG A 27 -18.56 16.25 -10.71
CA ARG A 27 -19.54 16.30 -9.61
C ARG A 27 -20.15 14.93 -9.32
N LEU A 28 -20.50 14.15 -10.34
CA LEU A 28 -21.03 12.80 -10.18
C LEU A 28 -20.04 11.89 -9.46
N LEU A 29 -18.78 11.95 -9.87
CA LEU A 29 -17.70 11.18 -9.26
C LEU A 29 -17.52 11.56 -7.78
N ARG A 30 -17.44 12.86 -7.47
CA ARG A 30 -17.31 13.34 -6.08
C ARG A 30 -18.46 12.87 -5.20
N ARG A 31 -19.70 13.01 -5.69
CA ARG A 31 -20.92 12.58 -4.98
C ARG A 31 -20.97 11.09 -4.65
N ARG A 32 -20.24 10.24 -5.38
CA ARG A 32 -20.14 8.80 -5.07
C ARG A 32 -18.90 8.46 -4.24
N LEU A 33 -17.76 9.07 -4.57
CA LEU A 33 -16.48 8.73 -3.95
C LEU A 33 -16.40 9.22 -2.49
N GLU A 34 -16.77 10.48 -2.24
CA GLU A 34 -16.64 11.10 -0.92
C GLU A 34 -17.46 10.39 0.18
N PRO A 35 -18.77 10.12 0.01
CA PRO A 35 -19.53 9.43 1.04
C PRO A 35 -19.07 7.97 1.22
N ALA A 36 -18.65 7.29 0.15
CA ALA A 36 -18.11 5.94 0.24
C ALA A 36 -16.81 5.92 1.04
N MET A 37 -15.90 6.87 0.82
CA MET A 37 -14.66 6.96 1.59
C MET A 37 -14.92 7.29 3.07
N GLN A 38 -15.86 8.18 3.37
CA GLN A 38 -16.29 8.46 4.75
C GLN A 38 -16.94 7.23 5.40
N GLN A 39 -17.67 6.42 4.64
CA GLN A 39 -18.24 5.17 5.12
C GLN A 39 -17.14 4.13 5.41
N VAL A 40 -16.15 3.98 4.53
CA VAL A 40 -14.99 3.11 4.76
C VAL A 40 -14.27 3.52 6.03
N GLN A 41 -14.01 4.81 6.24
CA GLN A 41 -13.36 5.30 7.44
C GLN A 41 -14.12 4.90 8.71
N ARG A 42 -15.44 5.16 8.75
CA ARG A 42 -16.30 4.75 9.87
C ARG A 42 -16.32 3.24 10.10
N GLN A 43 -16.33 2.45 9.02
CA GLN A 43 -16.31 0.99 9.10
C GLN A 43 -14.97 0.49 9.67
N ILE A 44 -13.84 1.09 9.27
CA ILE A 44 -12.52 0.75 9.80
C ILE A 44 -12.43 1.11 11.28
N GLU A 45 -12.88 2.30 11.67
CA GLU A 45 -12.91 2.74 13.08
C GLU A 45 -13.78 1.83 13.95
N ALA A 46 -14.89 1.33 13.41
CA ALA A 46 -15.77 0.37 14.07
C ALA A 46 -15.24 -1.08 14.03
N GLY A 47 -14.08 -1.35 13.42
CA GLY A 47 -13.55 -2.71 13.25
C GLY A 47 -14.34 -3.58 12.27
N MET A 48 -15.24 -2.99 11.49
CA MET A 48 -16.11 -3.65 10.51
C MET A 48 -15.35 -3.89 9.19
N VAL A 49 -14.39 -4.81 9.22
CA VAL A 49 -13.48 -5.03 8.08
C VAL A 49 -14.20 -5.51 6.81
N GLN A 50 -15.13 -6.46 6.93
CA GLN A 50 -15.86 -6.98 5.76
C GLN A 50 -16.76 -5.92 5.10
N PRO A 51 -17.55 -5.14 5.86
CA PRO A 51 -18.24 -3.98 5.30
C PRO A 51 -17.31 -2.95 4.65
N ALA A 52 -16.14 -2.66 5.24
CA ALA A 52 -15.15 -1.75 4.65
C ALA A 52 -14.66 -2.25 3.28
N ILE A 53 -14.32 -3.54 3.18
CA ILE A 53 -13.90 -4.15 1.91
C ILE A 53 -15.02 -4.09 0.88
N ALA A 54 -16.27 -4.38 1.26
CA ALA A 54 -17.42 -4.31 0.37
C ALA A 54 -17.62 -2.89 -0.19
N THR A 55 -17.53 -1.87 0.67
CA THR A 55 -17.62 -0.46 0.27
C THR A 55 -16.49 -0.09 -0.71
N LEU A 56 -15.24 -0.45 -0.41
CA LEU A 56 -14.10 -0.22 -1.31
C LEU A 56 -14.30 -0.91 -2.67
N ARG A 57 -14.80 -2.16 -2.68
CA ARG A 57 -15.12 -2.88 -3.93
C ARG A 57 -16.21 -2.20 -4.74
N SER A 58 -17.22 -1.61 -4.08
CA SER A 58 -18.33 -0.90 -4.77
C SER A 58 -17.87 0.32 -5.59
N ILE A 59 -16.77 0.96 -5.16
CA ILE A 59 -16.20 2.14 -5.84
C ILE A 59 -15.03 1.82 -6.78
N LEU A 60 -14.57 0.56 -6.86
CA LEU A 60 -13.52 0.14 -7.80
C LEU A 60 -13.82 0.52 -9.27
N PRO A 61 -15.05 0.39 -9.79
CA PRO A 61 -15.36 0.76 -11.17
C PRO A 61 -15.08 2.25 -11.48
N LEU A 62 -15.10 3.13 -10.46
CA LEU A 62 -14.75 4.54 -10.62
C LEU A 62 -13.28 4.73 -11.00
N GLY A 63 -12.42 3.75 -10.73
CA GLY A 63 -11.01 3.78 -11.12
C GLY A 63 -10.76 3.79 -12.63
N ARG A 64 -11.79 3.49 -13.46
CA ARG A 64 -11.73 3.70 -14.92
C ARG A 64 -11.71 5.19 -15.30
N TRP A 65 -12.27 6.03 -14.43
CA TRP A 65 -12.39 7.48 -14.63
C TRP A 65 -11.37 8.27 -13.81
N VAL A 66 -10.98 7.73 -12.64
CA VAL A 66 -10.02 8.38 -11.74
C VAL A 66 -8.67 7.69 -11.86
N PRO A 67 -7.67 8.35 -12.46
CA PRO A 67 -6.33 7.81 -12.54
C PRO A 67 -5.82 7.41 -11.15
N LEU A 68 -5.14 6.26 -11.08
CA LEU A 68 -4.52 5.70 -9.87
C LEU A 68 -5.49 5.26 -8.74
N LEU A 69 -6.78 5.58 -8.82
CA LEU A 69 -7.75 5.22 -7.77
C LEU A 69 -7.86 3.70 -7.60
N ALA A 70 -8.01 2.94 -8.69
CA ALA A 70 -8.12 1.49 -8.62
C ALA A 70 -6.94 0.84 -7.88
N GLY A 71 -5.71 1.27 -8.21
CA GLY A 71 -4.51 0.77 -7.55
C GLY A 71 -4.41 1.17 -6.07
N HIS A 72 -4.95 2.32 -5.69
CA HIS A 72 -5.03 2.75 -4.29
C HIS A 72 -6.08 1.94 -3.50
N LEU A 73 -7.26 1.72 -4.08
CA LEU A 73 -8.32 0.92 -3.47
C LEU A 73 -7.89 -0.54 -3.29
N HIS A 74 -7.21 -1.12 -4.28
CA HIS A 74 -6.63 -2.46 -4.18
C HIS A 74 -5.59 -2.59 -3.07
N ALA A 75 -4.76 -1.57 -2.85
CA ALA A 75 -3.84 -1.53 -1.72
C ALA A 75 -4.60 -1.61 -0.38
N GLN A 76 -5.61 -0.74 -0.18
CA GLN A 76 -6.42 -0.72 1.04
C GLN A 76 -7.14 -2.06 1.29
N ILE A 77 -7.79 -2.60 0.25
CA ILE A 77 -8.45 -3.91 0.33
C ILE A 77 -7.43 -4.99 0.72
N GLY A 78 -6.24 -4.98 0.11
CA GLY A 78 -5.16 -5.91 0.41
C GLY A 78 -4.72 -5.88 1.88
N PHE A 79 -4.54 -4.69 2.46
CA PHE A 79 -4.20 -4.55 3.88
C PHE A 79 -5.31 -5.08 4.79
N LEU A 80 -6.56 -4.71 4.52
CA LEU A 80 -7.71 -5.15 5.33
C LEU A 80 -7.87 -6.68 5.31
N LEU A 81 -7.70 -7.30 4.14
CA LEU A 81 -7.72 -8.76 3.99
C LEU A 81 -6.56 -9.44 4.72
N PHE A 82 -5.36 -8.86 4.62
CA PHE A 82 -4.18 -9.39 5.32
C PHE A 82 -4.38 -9.37 6.85
N HIS A 83 -4.86 -8.25 7.40
CA HIS A 83 -5.18 -8.15 8.82
C HIS A 83 -6.31 -9.09 9.25
N SER A 84 -7.23 -9.43 8.35
CA SER A 84 -8.33 -10.38 8.58
C SER A 84 -7.95 -11.84 8.33
N GLN A 85 -6.66 -12.16 8.20
CA GLN A 85 -6.15 -13.52 7.93
C GLN A 85 -6.64 -14.12 6.60
N GLN A 86 -7.12 -13.30 5.66
CA GLN A 86 -7.55 -13.72 4.32
C GLN A 86 -6.40 -13.55 3.33
N ARG A 87 -5.34 -14.33 3.56
CA ARG A 87 -4.03 -14.16 2.91
C ARG A 87 -4.08 -14.24 1.39
N GLU A 88 -4.80 -15.21 0.84
CA GLU A 88 -4.87 -15.42 -0.62
C GLU A 88 -5.53 -14.24 -1.33
N GLU A 89 -6.68 -13.79 -0.84
CA GLU A 89 -7.36 -12.60 -1.37
C GLU A 89 -6.54 -11.33 -1.16
N ALA A 90 -5.81 -11.23 -0.05
CA ALA A 90 -4.90 -10.12 0.22
C ALA A 90 -3.82 -10.03 -0.84
N VAL A 91 -3.15 -11.15 -1.15
CA VAL A 91 -2.13 -11.24 -2.20
C VAL A 91 -2.71 -10.84 -3.54
N ALA A 92 -3.86 -11.40 -3.94
CA ALA A 92 -4.50 -11.07 -5.21
C ALA A 92 -4.87 -9.58 -5.33
N SER A 93 -5.23 -8.95 -4.21
CA SER A 93 -5.53 -7.50 -4.17
C SER A 93 -4.25 -6.66 -4.22
N LEU A 94 -3.22 -7.02 -3.45
CA LEU A 94 -1.94 -6.33 -3.42
C LEU A 94 -1.17 -6.43 -4.76
N GLU A 95 -1.38 -7.48 -5.55
CA GLU A 95 -0.83 -7.57 -6.91
C GLU A 95 -1.39 -6.51 -7.84
N LYS A 96 -2.65 -6.10 -7.63
CA LYS A 96 -3.33 -5.05 -8.39
C LYS A 96 -3.05 -3.65 -7.82
N ALA A 97 -2.34 -3.56 -6.70
CA ALA A 97 -2.01 -2.28 -6.08
C ALA A 97 -1.05 -1.46 -6.95
N GLY A 98 -1.20 -0.14 -6.89
CA GLY A 98 -0.35 0.77 -7.65
C GLY A 98 1.12 0.69 -7.22
N ARG A 99 2.05 0.85 -8.17
CA ARG A 99 3.51 0.86 -7.89
C ARG A 99 3.95 1.97 -6.92
N ARG A 100 3.17 3.06 -6.82
CA ARG A 100 3.40 4.17 -5.87
C ARG A 100 2.90 3.89 -4.45
N SER A 101 2.25 2.75 -4.21
CA SER A 101 1.85 2.34 -2.85
C SER A 101 3.00 1.57 -2.21
N GLY A 102 3.97 2.30 -1.66
CA GLY A 102 5.19 1.70 -1.09
C GLY A 102 4.89 0.64 -0.02
N ASP A 103 3.93 0.88 0.88
CA ASP A 103 3.53 -0.10 1.89
C ASP A 103 2.93 -1.38 1.28
N ALA A 104 2.17 -1.27 0.18
CA ALA A 104 1.56 -2.44 -0.45
C ALA A 104 2.62 -3.27 -1.17
N GLN A 105 3.59 -2.60 -1.81
CA GLN A 105 4.75 -3.25 -2.40
C GLN A 105 5.62 -3.92 -1.34
N LEU A 106 5.86 -3.24 -0.22
CA LEU A 106 6.58 -3.76 0.95
C LEU A 106 5.92 -5.02 1.48
N LEU A 107 4.61 -4.96 1.77
CA LEU A 107 3.88 -6.08 2.35
C LEU A 107 3.90 -7.28 1.40
N LEU A 108 3.58 -7.09 0.12
CA LEU A 108 3.54 -8.21 -0.81
C LEU A 108 4.93 -8.79 -1.11
N ALA A 109 5.97 -7.95 -1.24
CA ALA A 109 7.33 -8.46 -1.38
C ALA A 109 7.77 -9.25 -0.13
N SER A 110 7.39 -8.79 1.07
CA SER A 110 7.66 -9.50 2.32
C SER A 110 6.93 -10.83 2.41
N ILE A 111 5.65 -10.88 2.00
CA ILE A 111 4.86 -12.10 1.90
C ILE A 111 5.52 -13.10 0.95
N ARG A 112 5.94 -12.67 -0.25
CA ARG A 112 6.62 -13.52 -1.24
C ARG A 112 7.95 -14.05 -0.71
N PHE A 113 8.73 -13.22 -0.04
CA PHE A 113 10.00 -13.67 0.57
C PHE A 113 9.77 -14.77 1.60
N ARG A 114 8.77 -14.60 2.47
CA ARG A 114 8.40 -15.59 3.51
C ARG A 114 7.88 -16.90 2.92
N ASP A 115 7.31 -16.87 1.71
CA ASP A 115 6.92 -18.07 0.95
C ASP A 115 8.11 -18.78 0.29
N GLY A 116 9.34 -18.29 0.49
CA GLY A 116 10.53 -18.81 -0.19
C GLY A 116 10.70 -18.30 -1.63
N LYS A 117 9.79 -17.46 -2.13
CA LYS A 117 9.86 -16.85 -3.48
C LYS A 117 10.77 -15.62 -3.46
N LYS A 118 12.05 -15.83 -3.12
CA LYS A 118 13.02 -14.75 -2.86
C LYS A 118 13.28 -13.89 -4.09
N ASP A 119 13.44 -14.49 -5.27
CA ASP A 119 13.71 -13.75 -6.51
C ASP A 119 12.54 -12.83 -6.89
N GLU A 120 11.30 -13.33 -6.77
CA GLU A 120 10.09 -12.52 -6.98
C GLU A 120 10.02 -11.36 -6.00
N ALA A 121 10.35 -11.61 -4.72
CA ALA A 121 10.36 -10.58 -3.69
C ALA A 121 11.39 -9.49 -3.99
N PHE A 122 12.63 -9.86 -4.30
CA PHE A 122 13.71 -8.90 -4.58
C PHE A 122 13.44 -8.10 -5.85
N LYS A 123 12.98 -8.75 -6.92
CA LYS A 123 12.54 -8.05 -8.13
C LYS A 123 11.48 -7.02 -7.80
N ARG A 124 10.48 -7.40 -6.99
CA ARG A 124 9.40 -6.50 -6.60
C ARG A 124 9.86 -5.31 -5.77
N PHE A 125 10.77 -5.53 -4.80
CA PHE A 125 11.39 -4.43 -4.07
C PHE A 125 12.12 -3.47 -5.01
N ALA A 126 12.97 -4.00 -5.89
CA ALA A 126 13.73 -3.20 -6.84
C ALA A 126 12.83 -2.39 -7.78
N ASP A 127 11.77 -2.99 -8.32
CA ASP A 127 10.79 -2.33 -9.20
C ASP A 127 9.98 -1.24 -8.47
N ALA A 128 9.80 -1.37 -7.16
CA ALA A 128 9.07 -0.40 -6.35
C ALA A 128 9.90 0.84 -5.99
N LEU A 129 11.21 0.73 -5.80
CA LEU A 129 12.05 1.84 -5.32
C LEU A 129 11.96 3.11 -6.20
N PRO A 130 11.98 3.05 -7.55
CA PRO A 130 11.93 4.25 -8.39
C PRO A 130 10.67 5.11 -8.18
N PHE A 131 9.57 4.48 -7.75
CA PHE A 131 8.28 5.14 -7.47
C PHE A 131 8.13 5.57 -6.01
N ASN A 132 8.97 5.04 -5.11
CA ASN A 132 8.84 5.19 -3.66
C ASN A 132 10.14 5.69 -3.01
N ARG A 133 10.87 6.59 -3.68
CA ARG A 133 12.27 6.99 -3.36
C ARG A 133 12.51 7.52 -1.94
N LYS A 134 11.46 7.95 -1.23
CA LYS A 134 11.53 8.47 0.15
C LYS A 134 10.92 7.52 1.19
N HIS A 135 10.45 6.36 0.77
CA HIS A 135 9.76 5.42 1.64
C HIS A 135 10.78 4.67 2.51
N VAL A 136 10.99 5.16 3.72
CA VAL A 136 12.05 4.72 4.63
C VAL A 136 11.97 3.22 4.92
N LEU A 137 10.79 2.73 5.34
CA LEU A 137 10.64 1.33 5.74
C LEU A 137 10.88 0.36 4.57
N LEU A 138 10.27 0.60 3.40
CA LEU A 138 10.48 -0.18 2.17
C LEU A 138 11.95 -0.40 1.85
N HIS A 139 12.77 0.66 1.90
CA HIS A 139 14.20 0.58 1.62
C HIS A 139 14.96 -0.18 2.71
N ASN A 140 14.65 0.08 3.99
CA ASN A 140 15.33 -0.60 5.11
C ASN A 140 15.00 -2.10 5.15
N VAL A 141 13.75 -2.49 4.88
CA VAL A 141 13.38 -3.90 4.80
C VAL A 141 14.04 -4.58 3.61
N TYR A 142 14.09 -3.92 2.44
CA TYR A 142 14.79 -4.47 1.29
C TYR A 142 16.29 -4.67 1.58
N ALA A 143 16.95 -3.65 2.15
CA ALA A 143 18.36 -3.73 2.54
C ALA A 143 18.59 -4.82 3.60
N TRP A 144 17.69 -4.97 4.57
CA TRP A 144 17.78 -6.01 5.60
C TRP A 144 17.69 -7.41 4.99
N LEU A 145 16.77 -7.63 4.05
CA LEU A 145 16.63 -8.91 3.35
C LEU A 145 17.83 -9.19 2.44
N LEU A 146 18.37 -8.18 1.75
CA LEU A 146 19.61 -8.32 0.97
C LEU A 146 20.78 -8.76 1.86
N ASN A 147 20.96 -8.11 3.01
CA ASN A 147 22.03 -8.46 3.95
C ASN A 147 21.88 -9.89 4.51
N ARG A 148 20.64 -10.36 4.70
CA ARG A 148 20.37 -11.74 5.13
C ARG A 148 20.71 -12.80 4.08
N GLU A 149 20.80 -12.41 2.82
CA GLU A 149 21.20 -13.28 1.71
C GLU A 149 22.64 -12.94 1.28
N ASP A 150 23.47 -12.44 2.20
CA ASP A 150 24.89 -12.11 2.01
C ASP A 150 25.17 -11.05 0.93
N ARG A 151 24.14 -10.29 0.51
CA ARG A 151 24.24 -9.19 -0.47
C ARG A 151 24.44 -7.84 0.22
N ARG A 152 25.44 -7.76 1.11
CA ARG A 152 25.71 -6.56 1.94
C ARG A 152 26.03 -5.31 1.12
N ALA A 153 26.77 -5.44 0.02
CA ALA A 153 27.08 -4.32 -0.87
C ALA A 153 25.82 -3.70 -1.49
N ASP A 154 24.88 -4.55 -1.93
CA ASP A 154 23.58 -4.11 -2.46
C ASP A 154 22.74 -3.43 -1.38
N ALA A 155 22.75 -3.97 -0.16
CA ALA A 155 22.05 -3.39 0.99
C ALA A 155 22.56 -1.96 1.29
N MET A 156 23.88 -1.77 1.33
CA MET A 156 24.49 -0.44 1.51
C MET A 156 24.12 0.51 0.37
N ALA A 157 24.10 0.04 -0.89
CA ALA A 157 23.72 0.86 -2.02
C ALA A 157 22.26 1.34 -1.94
N VAL A 158 21.34 0.49 -1.47
CA VAL A 158 19.94 0.85 -1.25
C VAL A 158 19.81 1.93 -0.17
N LEU A 159 20.48 1.77 0.98
CA LEU A 159 20.39 2.75 2.07
C LEU A 159 21.06 4.08 1.72
N ASN A 160 22.22 4.07 1.04
CA ASN A 160 22.88 5.28 0.56
C ASN A 160 21.94 6.10 -0.34
N ARG A 161 21.27 5.44 -1.31
CA ARG A 161 20.31 6.11 -2.19
C ARG A 161 19.12 6.69 -1.42
N LEU A 162 18.61 6.00 -0.40
CA LEU A 162 17.54 6.51 0.45
C LEU A 162 18.00 7.76 1.21
N ILE A 163 19.14 7.69 1.91
CA ILE A 163 19.62 8.77 2.80
C ILE A 163 19.85 10.05 2.01
N LEU A 164 20.35 9.97 0.77
CA LEU A 164 20.48 11.13 -0.12
C LEU A 164 19.13 11.80 -0.47
N LYS A 165 18.01 11.08 -0.40
CA LYS A 165 16.67 11.59 -0.73
C LYS A 165 15.82 11.92 0.50
N GLN A 166 16.05 11.21 1.60
CA GLN A 166 15.33 11.32 2.86
C GLN A 166 16.28 10.90 4.00
N PRO A 167 17.09 11.84 4.52
CA PRO A 167 17.91 11.58 5.69
C PRO A 167 17.04 11.14 6.88
N ASN A 168 17.46 10.09 7.57
CA ASN A 168 16.79 9.61 8.77
C ASN A 168 17.78 8.79 9.62
N GLU A 169 17.75 9.00 10.93
CA GLU A 169 18.67 8.41 11.90
C GLU A 169 18.73 6.88 11.83
N ALA A 170 17.58 6.20 11.81
CA ALA A 170 17.55 4.73 11.77
C ALA A 170 18.17 4.15 10.48
N SER A 171 18.03 4.86 9.36
CA SER A 171 18.65 4.43 8.09
C SER A 171 20.16 4.64 8.10
N SER A 172 20.63 5.76 8.68
CA SER A 172 22.05 6.05 8.84
C SER A 172 22.72 5.07 9.81
N ASP A 173 22.09 4.75 10.95
CA ASP A 173 22.56 3.71 11.89
C ASP A 173 22.67 2.35 11.18
N ASN A 174 21.65 1.97 10.41
CA ASN A 174 21.70 0.74 9.62
C ASN A 174 22.81 0.72 8.57
N LEU A 175 23.06 1.84 7.88
CA LEU A 175 24.16 1.94 6.94
C LEU A 175 25.51 1.78 7.65
N LEU A 176 25.71 2.45 8.79
CA LEU A 176 26.93 2.34 9.59
C LEU A 176 27.15 0.90 10.09
N ARG A 177 26.08 0.22 10.53
CA ARG A 177 26.13 -1.20 10.90
C ARG A 177 26.62 -2.06 9.73
N LEU A 178 26.06 -1.88 8.54
CA LEU A 178 26.47 -2.64 7.35
C LEU A 178 27.95 -2.38 6.99
N GLN A 179 28.43 -1.14 7.14
CA GLN A 179 29.83 -0.80 6.90
C GLN A 179 30.78 -1.49 7.89
N ASN A 180 30.33 -1.72 9.12
CA ASN A 180 31.08 -2.36 10.19
C ASN A 180 30.84 -3.87 10.31
N ASP A 181 30.22 -4.49 9.30
CA ASP A 181 29.84 -5.91 9.31
C ASP A 181 28.93 -6.32 10.48
N GLN A 182 28.03 -5.43 10.86
CA GLN A 182 27.07 -5.65 11.92
C GLN A 182 25.66 -5.88 11.36
N LYS A 183 24.87 -6.66 12.10
CA LYS A 183 23.45 -6.82 11.81
C LYS A 183 22.73 -5.48 11.93
N MET A 184 21.91 -5.18 10.92
CA MET A 184 20.99 -4.04 10.93
C MET A 184 20.01 -4.12 12.11
N ASN A 185 19.62 -2.96 12.64
CA ASN A 185 18.64 -2.80 13.69
C ASN A 185 17.30 -2.30 13.11
N MET A 186 16.29 -3.16 13.16
CA MET A 186 14.96 -2.85 12.62
C MET A 186 13.95 -2.42 13.70
N LYS A 187 14.32 -2.51 14.98
CA LYS A 187 13.45 -2.17 16.11
C LYS A 187 12.90 -0.73 16.06
N PRO A 188 13.67 0.30 15.64
CA PRO A 188 13.17 1.68 15.56
C PRO A 188 11.97 1.86 14.62
N PHE A 189 11.75 0.94 13.67
CA PHE A 189 10.60 1.01 12.76
C PHE A 189 9.28 0.54 13.39
N GLY A 190 9.33 -0.04 14.59
CA GLY A 190 8.15 -0.31 15.41
C GLY A 190 7.10 -1.23 14.77
N VAL A 191 5.83 -0.94 15.05
CA VAL A 191 4.68 -1.79 14.69
C VAL A 191 4.66 -2.19 13.21
N PRO A 192 4.87 -1.28 12.23
CA PRO A 192 4.94 -1.65 10.82
C PRO A 192 5.97 -2.73 10.48
N TRP A 193 7.14 -2.73 11.13
CA TRP A 193 8.17 -3.77 10.92
C TRP A 193 7.70 -5.13 11.46
N TYR A 194 7.22 -5.16 12.70
CA TYR A 194 6.77 -6.41 13.32
C TYR A 194 5.53 -6.99 12.62
N ALA A 195 4.67 -6.15 12.05
CA ALA A 195 3.52 -6.59 11.27
C ALA A 195 3.90 -7.41 10.02
N LEU A 196 5.12 -7.28 9.51
CA LEU A 196 5.63 -8.11 8.40
C LEU A 196 5.96 -9.54 8.84
N GLY A 197 6.11 -9.78 10.14
CA GLY A 197 6.32 -11.09 10.73
C GLY A 197 7.71 -11.67 10.53
N PHE A 198 8.73 -10.82 10.35
CA PHE A 198 10.14 -11.24 10.31
C PHE A 198 10.77 -11.37 11.70
N GLU A 199 10.32 -10.56 12.65
CA GLU A 199 10.78 -10.53 14.05
C GLU A 199 9.56 -10.38 14.97
N HIS A 200 9.70 -10.82 16.23
CA HIS A 200 8.67 -10.63 17.24
C HIS A 200 8.82 -9.28 17.96
N PRO A 201 7.71 -8.59 18.28
CA PRO A 201 7.76 -7.36 19.05
C PRO A 201 8.28 -7.62 20.47
N PRO A 202 9.02 -6.66 21.07
CA PRO A 202 9.49 -6.78 22.44
C PRO A 202 8.31 -6.72 23.42
N ALA A 203 8.43 -7.39 24.57
CA ALA A 203 7.38 -7.41 25.60
C ALA A 203 6.95 -6.00 26.08
N SER A 204 7.85 -5.02 26.03
CA SER A 204 7.58 -3.62 26.38
C SER A 204 6.64 -2.90 25.42
N MET A 205 6.44 -3.40 24.19
CA MET A 205 5.51 -2.84 23.21
C MET A 205 4.05 -3.26 23.49
N GLY A 206 3.83 -4.09 24.53
CA GLY A 206 2.58 -4.79 24.78
C GLY A 206 2.37 -5.92 23.77
N GLU A 207 1.44 -6.84 24.04
CA GLU A 207 1.02 -7.80 23.03
C GLU A 207 0.45 -7.00 21.85
N LEU A 208 1.17 -6.94 20.72
CA LEU A 208 0.51 -6.76 19.43
C LEU A 208 -0.59 -7.81 19.44
N ARG A 209 -1.86 -7.37 19.46
CA ARG A 209 -3.03 -8.25 19.35
C ARG A 209 -2.93 -8.96 18.01
N THR A 210 -2.11 -10.01 17.95
CA THR A 210 -2.25 -11.05 16.94
C THR A 210 -3.67 -11.54 17.14
N ALA A 211 -4.50 -11.37 16.10
CA ALA A 211 -5.92 -11.67 16.15
C ALA A 211 -6.12 -13.01 16.86
N ARG A 212 -6.83 -13.00 17.99
CA ARG A 212 -7.04 -14.17 18.85
C ARG A 212 -7.40 -15.38 17.99
N LYS A 213 -6.60 -16.44 18.12
CA LYS A 213 -6.83 -17.74 17.49
C LYS A 213 -8.16 -18.31 17.99
N GLY A 214 -9.15 -18.39 17.10
CA GLY A 214 -10.32 -19.25 17.23
C GLY A 214 -11.55 -18.63 17.87
N PHE A 215 -12.57 -18.38 17.04
CA PHE A 215 -13.94 -18.61 17.47
C PHE A 215 -14.06 -20.10 17.84
N ARG A 216 -14.09 -20.42 19.14
CA ARG A 216 -14.56 -21.72 19.60
C ARG A 216 -16.05 -21.79 19.25
N GLN A 217 -16.41 -22.65 18.29
CA GLN A 217 -17.82 -23.03 18.13
C GLN A 217 -18.29 -23.65 19.46
N PRO A 218 -19.44 -23.21 20.02
CA PRO A 218 -19.97 -23.86 21.21
C PRO A 218 -20.29 -25.33 20.87
N PRO A 219 -20.08 -26.27 21.81
CA PRO A 219 -20.34 -27.68 21.57
C PRO A 219 -21.82 -27.90 21.21
N LYS A 220 -22.04 -28.62 20.11
CA LYS A 220 -23.37 -29.01 19.64
C LYS A 220 -24.00 -29.90 20.71
N ARG A 221 -24.98 -29.38 21.47
CA ARG A 221 -25.79 -30.18 22.38
C ARG A 221 -26.53 -31.23 21.53
N ARG A 222 -26.21 -32.50 21.73
CA ARG A 222 -27.09 -33.61 21.36
C ARG A 222 -28.15 -33.72 22.44
N GLY A 223 -29.38 -33.42 22.06
CA GLY A 223 -30.63 -33.68 22.79
C GLY A 223 -31.68 -33.91 21.73
#